data_AF-A0A925E1F7-F1
#
_entry.id   AF-A0A925E1F7-F1
#
_cell.length_a   1.000
_cell.length_b   1.000
_cell.length_c   1.000
_cell.angle_alpha   90.00
_cell.angle_beta   90.00
_cell.angle_gamma   90.00
#
_symmetry.space_group_name_H-M   'P 1'
#
loop_
_entity.id
_entity.type
_entity.pdbx_description
1 polymer ?
#
loop_
_entity_poly.entity_id
_entity_poly.type
_entity_poly.pdbx_seq_one_letter_code
_entity_poly.pdbx_strand_id
1 'polypeptide(L)'
;MPFRSMEQGISAIQQGNLAEGARLLKIALKNPELKGAVRATALVWLAETKHSRQEKVVCLQEAVQADPNNEAIRQRLSALLAADLPPVTAQSAAPSSTQELSSVPLPPTKNPPLPPSPPATLPSGTDTPIMGMPPVTPKPAPGPTVASAPASVTMPNPAAAANVMPSGFYRTIGIVDGPNGAGTAFFVTREGLLATTRLVVGGMEQVTVELEPGRQIPGMVVRSYPEYDLALIETGMAVSQLLPITPQPILPENTQLTAFAHNGRAIPGQRRATQSTIPMDWFPTTITQLLDVGGNPIFDPRNFLVGMLTRNANRTSSHVYGLMISTIYRCVDLYLQEASDGKNRVYCSSCGHLSQAASLGGHYCEMCGAVLPISRNVGRFPTPKPQVDALYGETIHRPCRTCNSRAGFYDGRCLRCGTEIAAK
;
A
#
# COMPACT_ATOMS: atom_id res chain seq x y z
N MET A 1 4.42 37.56 2.26
CA MET A 1 4.83 36.17 1.90
C MET A 1 3.72 35.10 1.97
N PRO A 2 2.66 35.17 2.83
CA PRO A 2 1.75 34.04 3.00
C PRO A 2 0.89 33.73 1.77
N PHE A 3 0.56 34.75 0.97
CA PHE A 3 -0.15 34.62 -0.30
C PHE A 3 0.59 33.72 -1.29
N ARG A 4 1.91 33.87 -1.40
CA ARG A 4 2.73 33.06 -2.30
C ARG A 4 2.70 31.58 -1.92
N SER A 5 2.80 31.27 -0.62
CA SER A 5 2.71 29.89 -0.14
C SER A 5 1.31 29.29 -0.36
N MET A 6 0.26 30.09 -0.23
CA MET A 6 -1.11 29.68 -0.54
C MET A 6 -1.27 29.35 -2.03
N GLU A 7 -0.85 30.25 -2.92
CA GLU A 7 -0.93 30.06 -4.37
C GLU A 7 -0.14 28.84 -4.85
N GLN A 8 1.07 28.66 -4.32
CA GLN A 8 1.89 27.47 -4.58
C GLN A 8 1.20 26.19 -4.08
N GLY A 9 0.57 26.24 -2.91
CA GLY A 9 -0.20 25.12 -2.37
C GLY A 9 -1.38 24.73 -3.26
N ILE A 10 -2.15 25.71 -3.72
CA ILE A 10 -3.27 25.50 -4.65
C ILE A 10 -2.77 24.91 -5.98
N SER A 11 -1.71 25.48 -6.55
CA SER A 11 -1.09 25.00 -7.79
C SER A 11 -0.61 23.56 -7.67
N ALA A 12 0.02 23.18 -6.55
CA ALA A 12 0.46 21.82 -6.30
C ALA A 12 -0.72 20.82 -6.23
N ILE A 13 -1.85 21.20 -5.62
CA ILE A 13 -3.06 20.35 -5.58
C ILE A 13 -3.63 20.18 -7.00
N GLN A 14 -3.69 21.25 -7.79
CA GLN A 14 -4.16 21.20 -9.17
C GLN A 14 -3.30 20.30 -10.06
N GLN A 15 -2.01 20.18 -9.75
CA GLN A 15 -1.07 19.27 -10.42
C GLN A 15 -1.13 17.82 -9.89
N GLY A 16 -2.03 17.52 -8.95
CA GLY A 16 -2.18 16.19 -8.34
C GLY A 16 -1.22 15.90 -7.18
N ASN A 17 -0.35 16.85 -6.81
CA ASN A 17 0.55 16.70 -5.68
C ASN A 17 -0.12 17.12 -4.36
N LEU A 18 -1.05 16.27 -3.89
CA LEU A 18 -1.89 16.55 -2.71
C LEU A 18 -1.07 16.74 -1.43
N ALA A 19 0.00 15.96 -1.24
CA ALA A 19 0.81 16.01 -0.03
C ALA A 19 1.58 17.34 0.10
N GLU A 20 2.22 17.78 -0.97
CA GLU A 20 2.95 19.06 -0.98
C GLU A 20 1.99 20.25 -0.92
N GLY A 21 0.86 20.17 -1.63
CA GLY A 21 -0.19 21.17 -1.56
C GLY A 21 -0.73 21.37 -0.14
N ALA A 22 -1.06 20.27 0.55
CA ALA A 22 -1.51 20.31 1.95
C ALA A 22 -0.45 20.93 2.88
N ARG A 23 0.84 20.61 2.67
CA ARG A 23 1.95 21.16 3.46
C ARG A 23 2.05 22.67 3.31
N LEU A 24 2.03 23.18 2.07
CA LEU A 24 2.13 24.60 1.75
C LEU A 24 0.92 25.40 2.28
N LEU A 25 -0.29 24.87 2.14
CA LEU A 25 -1.50 25.49 2.67
C LEU A 25 -1.47 25.59 4.20
N LYS A 26 -1.01 24.55 4.91
CA LYS A 26 -0.83 24.61 6.37
C LYS A 26 0.18 25.68 6.80
N ILE A 27 1.24 25.90 6.03
CA ILE A 27 2.21 26.98 6.30
C ILE A 27 1.54 28.34 6.11
N ALA A 28 0.79 28.53 5.02
CA ALA A 28 0.07 29.78 4.76
C ALA A 28 -0.96 30.09 5.86
N LEU A 29 -1.72 29.08 6.31
CA LEU A 29 -2.77 29.21 7.33
C LEU A 29 -2.25 29.52 8.74
N LYS A 30 -0.96 29.29 9.03
CA LYS A 30 -0.31 29.70 10.29
C LYS A 30 -0.10 31.21 10.37
N ASN A 31 -0.14 31.93 9.23
CA ASN A 31 0.06 33.37 9.24
C ASN A 31 -1.26 34.10 9.59
N PRO A 32 -1.28 34.96 10.62
CA PRO A 32 -2.48 35.69 11.05
C PRO A 32 -2.96 36.75 10.05
N GLU A 33 -2.15 37.13 9.06
CA GLU A 33 -2.53 38.08 8.00
C GLU A 33 -3.52 37.47 7.00
N LEU A 34 -3.58 36.14 6.90
CA LEU A 34 -4.51 35.44 6.02
C LEU A 34 -5.90 35.39 6.71
N LYS A 35 -6.78 36.34 6.37
CA LYS A 35 -8.15 36.49 6.92
C LYS A 35 -9.22 36.52 5.83
N GLY A 36 -10.48 36.42 6.24
CA GLY A 36 -11.64 36.56 5.35
C GLY A 36 -11.69 35.50 4.24
N ALA A 37 -12.14 35.92 3.05
CA ALA A 37 -12.32 35.08 1.87
C ALA A 37 -11.05 34.32 1.45
N VAL A 38 -9.86 34.91 1.64
CA VAL A 38 -8.59 34.28 1.27
C VAL A 38 -8.29 33.09 2.17
N ARG A 39 -8.49 33.25 3.49
CA ARG A 39 -8.35 32.14 4.45
C ARG A 39 -9.35 31.03 4.19
N ALA A 40 -10.60 31.41 3.93
CA ALA A 40 -11.65 30.46 3.59
C ALA A 40 -11.30 29.64 2.35
N THR A 41 -10.75 30.28 1.31
CA THR A 41 -10.29 29.60 0.08
C THR A 41 -9.19 28.58 0.37
N ALA A 42 -8.18 28.95 1.18
CA ALA A 42 -7.10 28.04 1.56
C ALA A 42 -7.62 26.81 2.34
N LEU A 43 -8.60 26.99 3.23
CA LEU A 43 -9.22 25.91 4.00
C LEU A 43 -10.07 24.97 3.12
N VAL A 44 -10.78 25.51 2.13
CA VAL A 44 -11.52 24.70 1.14
C VAL A 44 -10.56 23.82 0.35
N TRP A 45 -9.47 24.37 -0.16
CA TRP A 45 -8.45 23.58 -0.87
C TRP A 45 -7.77 22.55 0.04
N LEU A 46 -7.54 22.89 1.31
CA LEU A 46 -7.00 21.93 2.27
C LEU A 46 -7.97 20.77 2.51
N ALA A 47 -9.28 21.01 2.54
CA ALA A 47 -10.29 19.95 2.66
C ALA A 47 -10.21 18.94 1.50
N GLU A 48 -9.88 19.38 0.28
CA GLU A 48 -9.74 18.46 -0.87
C GLU A 48 -8.58 17.47 -0.71
N THR A 49 -7.58 17.80 0.10
CA THR A 49 -6.44 16.91 0.38
C THR A 49 -6.73 15.84 1.44
N LYS A 50 -7.89 15.89 2.09
CA LYS A 50 -8.25 14.96 3.18
C LYS A 50 -8.97 13.72 2.66
N HIS A 51 -8.65 12.57 3.24
CA HIS A 51 -9.30 11.29 2.91
C HIS A 51 -10.51 11.02 3.79
N SER A 52 -10.46 11.44 5.06
CA SER A 52 -11.57 11.26 6.00
C SER A 52 -12.63 12.35 5.80
N ARG A 53 -13.89 11.93 5.71
CA ARG A 53 -15.05 12.83 5.65
C ARG A 53 -15.08 13.78 6.84
N GLN A 54 -14.79 13.28 8.04
CA GLN A 54 -14.80 14.08 9.27
C GLN A 54 -13.76 15.22 9.20
N GLU A 55 -12.58 14.95 8.66
CA GLU A 55 -11.56 15.99 8.48
C GLU A 55 -11.99 17.04 7.45
N LYS A 56 -12.69 16.63 6.39
CA LYS A 56 -13.27 17.58 5.41
C LYS A 56 -14.30 18.49 6.06
N VAL A 57 -15.19 17.94 6.90
CA VAL A 57 -16.17 18.72 7.66
C VAL A 57 -15.48 19.78 8.52
N VAL A 58 -14.44 19.41 9.28
CA VAL A 58 -13.71 20.34 10.14
C VAL A 58 -13.09 21.48 9.33
N CYS A 59 -12.40 21.19 8.23
CA CYS A 59 -11.83 22.23 7.37
C CYS A 59 -12.89 23.15 6.76
N LEU A 60 -14.02 22.62 6.31
CA LEU A 60 -15.11 23.40 5.73
C LEU A 60 -15.84 24.26 6.79
N GLN A 61 -16.00 23.76 8.03
CA GLN A 61 -16.54 24.54 9.14
C GLN A 61 -15.64 25.73 9.48
N GLU A 62 -14.33 25.52 9.58
CA GLU A 62 -13.36 26.60 9.76
C GLU A 62 -13.40 27.61 8.59
N ALA A 63 -13.64 27.13 7.35
CA ALA A 63 -13.75 27.99 6.18
C ALA A 63 -15.00 28.88 6.24
N VAL A 64 -16.15 28.36 6.67
CA VAL A 64 -17.38 29.16 6.89
C VAL A 64 -17.17 30.19 7.99
N GLN A 65 -16.46 29.83 9.07
CA GLN A 65 -16.14 30.80 10.13
C GLN A 65 -15.22 31.93 9.63
N ALA A 66 -14.29 31.61 8.72
CA ALA A 66 -13.39 32.60 8.12
C ALA A 66 -14.12 33.56 7.15
N ASP A 67 -15.15 33.08 6.44
CA ASP A 67 -15.97 33.88 5.52
C ASP A 67 -17.46 33.46 5.57
N PRO A 68 -18.24 34.01 6.52
CA PRO A 68 -19.63 33.60 6.75
C PRO A 68 -20.57 33.89 5.57
N ASN A 69 -20.22 34.86 4.73
CA ASN A 69 -21.05 35.28 3.59
C ASN A 69 -20.87 34.39 2.36
N ASN A 70 -19.93 33.43 2.39
CA ASN A 70 -19.65 32.57 1.26
C ASN A 70 -20.68 31.43 1.13
N GLU A 71 -21.66 31.61 0.25
CA GLU A 71 -22.71 30.63 -0.01
C GLU A 71 -22.18 29.30 -0.56
N ALA A 72 -21.14 29.33 -1.39
CA ALA A 72 -20.59 28.12 -2.00
C ALA A 72 -19.97 27.16 -0.97
N ILE A 73 -19.31 27.69 0.07
CA ILE A 73 -18.73 26.88 1.15
C ILE A 73 -19.84 26.24 2.00
N ARG A 74 -20.89 27.01 2.31
CA ARG A 74 -22.06 26.50 3.06
C ARG A 74 -22.78 25.40 2.30
N GLN A 75 -22.96 25.55 0.98
CA GLN A 75 -23.55 24.52 0.12
C GLN A 75 -22.69 23.24 0.06
N ARG A 76 -21.36 23.38 -0.02
CA ARG A 76 -20.46 22.21 0.03
C ARG A 76 -20.53 21.49 1.37
N LEU A 77 -20.54 22.24 2.47
CA LEU A 77 -20.66 21.68 3.81
C LEU A 77 -22.01 20.97 4.00
N SER A 78 -23.12 21.57 3.56
CA SER A 78 -24.45 20.95 3.68
C SER A 78 -24.56 19.69 2.83
N ALA A 79 -24.03 19.68 1.60
CA ALA A 79 -23.97 18.48 0.77
C ALA A 79 -23.14 17.36 1.44
N LEU A 80 -22.02 17.72 2.04
CA LEU A 80 -21.14 16.80 2.75
C LEU A 80 -21.71 16.33 4.10
N LEU A 81 -22.76 16.95 4.64
CA LEU A 81 -23.51 16.45 5.79
C LEU A 81 -24.73 15.63 5.35
N ALA A 82 -25.41 16.04 4.29
CA ALA A 82 -26.60 15.36 3.76
C ALA A 82 -26.30 13.92 3.30
N ALA A 83 -25.09 13.66 2.79
CA ALA A 83 -24.67 12.31 2.41
C ALA A 83 -24.50 11.32 3.58
N ASP A 84 -24.74 11.71 4.84
CA ASP A 84 -24.72 10.82 6.03
C ASP A 84 -26.13 10.39 6.42
N LEU A 85 -27.14 11.02 5.84
CA LEU A 85 -28.51 10.59 6.07
C LEU A 85 -28.69 9.26 5.34
N PRO A 86 -29.17 8.20 6.02
CA PRO A 86 -29.53 6.97 5.35
C PRO A 86 -30.52 7.30 4.22
N PRO A 87 -30.43 6.62 3.06
CA PRO A 87 -31.34 6.85 1.97
C PRO A 87 -32.75 6.69 2.51
N VAL A 88 -33.52 7.78 2.54
CA VAL A 88 -34.93 7.74 2.89
C VAL A 88 -35.56 6.84 1.84
N THR A 89 -35.84 5.59 2.19
CA THR A 89 -36.62 4.68 1.35
C THR A 89 -37.92 5.40 1.07
N ALA A 90 -38.07 5.87 -0.17
CA ALA A 90 -39.30 6.48 -0.63
C ALA A 90 -40.40 5.43 -0.47
N GLN A 91 -41.18 5.55 0.60
CA GLN A 91 -42.45 4.84 0.72
C GLN A 91 -43.27 5.25 -0.50
N SER A 92 -43.49 4.30 -1.41
CA SER A 92 -44.35 4.44 -2.57
C SER A 92 -45.76 4.78 -2.07
N ALA A 93 -46.07 6.08 -2.05
CA ALA A 93 -47.44 6.54 -2.02
C ALA A 93 -48.03 6.26 -3.42
N ALA A 94 -48.93 5.29 -3.48
CA ALA A 94 -49.68 4.96 -4.68
C ALA A 94 -50.48 6.19 -5.16
N PRO A 95 -50.39 6.59 -6.44
CA PRO A 95 -51.29 7.57 -7.00
C PRO A 95 -52.62 6.89 -7.38
N SER A 96 -53.69 7.32 -6.71
CA SER A 96 -55.07 7.07 -7.13
C SER A 96 -55.32 7.66 -8.51
N SER A 97 -55.83 6.83 -9.40
CA SER A 97 -56.30 7.12 -10.74
C SER A 97 -57.49 8.09 -10.76
N THR A 98 -57.49 9.09 -11.65
CA THR A 98 -58.69 9.59 -12.36
C THR A 98 -58.27 10.24 -13.70
N GLN A 99 -59.11 10.01 -14.70
CA GLN A 99 -59.16 10.33 -16.16
C GLN A 99 -58.56 11.71 -16.57
N GLU A 100 -58.17 11.98 -17.83
CA GLU A 100 -59.05 12.05 -19.01
C GLU A 100 -58.25 12.34 -20.31
N LEU A 101 -58.92 12.14 -21.45
CA LEU A 101 -58.45 12.07 -22.84
C LEU A 101 -57.68 13.30 -23.38
N SER A 102 -56.65 13.06 -24.20
CA SER A 102 -56.50 13.67 -25.54
C SER A 102 -55.33 13.06 -26.32
N SER A 103 -55.66 12.45 -27.45
CA SER A 103 -54.76 11.89 -28.45
C SER A 103 -54.25 12.95 -29.44
N VAL A 104 -52.93 13.06 -29.61
CA VAL A 104 -52.30 13.78 -30.73
C VAL A 104 -51.35 12.82 -31.47
N PRO A 105 -51.37 12.73 -32.81
CA PRO A 105 -50.54 11.78 -33.56
C PRO A 105 -49.11 12.30 -33.78
N LEU A 106 -48.10 11.46 -33.52
CA LEU A 106 -46.71 11.72 -33.90
C LEU A 106 -46.42 11.31 -35.36
N PRO A 107 -45.55 12.04 -36.08
CA PRO A 107 -45.12 11.71 -37.43
C PRO A 107 -44.00 10.65 -37.46
N PRO A 108 -43.82 9.95 -38.59
CA PRO A 108 -42.84 8.86 -38.72
C PRO A 108 -41.39 9.37 -38.82
N THR A 109 -40.53 8.93 -37.90
CA THR A 109 -39.08 9.13 -37.92
C THR A 109 -38.42 8.22 -38.95
N LYS A 110 -37.87 8.83 -40.02
CA LYS A 110 -36.99 8.18 -41.01
C LYS A 110 -35.64 7.80 -40.38
N ASN A 111 -35.27 6.53 -40.50
CA ASN A 111 -33.91 6.05 -40.24
C ASN A 111 -32.90 6.68 -41.24
N PRO A 112 -31.74 7.17 -40.79
CA PRO A 112 -30.65 7.55 -41.69
C PRO A 112 -29.90 6.31 -42.23
N PRO A 113 -29.39 6.34 -43.47
CA PRO A 113 -28.68 5.23 -44.10
C PRO A 113 -27.25 5.07 -43.57
N LEU A 114 -26.80 3.80 -43.51
CA LEU A 114 -25.42 3.43 -43.21
C LEU A 114 -24.44 3.94 -44.29
N PRO A 115 -23.21 4.34 -43.92
CA PRO A 115 -22.15 4.64 -44.88
C PRO A 115 -21.55 3.37 -45.52
N PRO A 116 -21.09 3.45 -46.79
CA PRO A 116 -20.52 2.32 -47.52
C PRO A 116 -19.08 1.98 -47.09
N SER A 117 -18.76 0.69 -47.16
CA SER A 117 -17.43 0.11 -46.93
C SER A 117 -16.40 0.59 -47.96
N PRO A 118 -15.14 0.86 -47.56
CA PRO A 118 -14.08 1.21 -48.50
C PRO A 118 -13.54 -0.02 -49.27
N PRO A 119 -13.04 0.17 -50.50
CA PRO A 119 -12.57 -0.90 -51.39
C PRO A 119 -11.17 -1.42 -51.02
N ALA A 120 -10.94 -2.69 -51.33
CA ALA A 120 -9.65 -3.36 -51.26
C ALA A 120 -8.73 -2.90 -52.41
N THR A 121 -7.49 -2.50 -52.09
CA THR A 121 -6.42 -2.26 -53.05
C THR A 121 -5.13 -2.95 -52.61
N LEU A 122 -4.73 -3.97 -53.37
CA LEU A 122 -3.32 -4.37 -53.58
C LEU A 122 -2.69 -3.38 -54.58
N PRO A 123 -1.37 -3.13 -54.54
CA PRO A 123 -0.51 -3.81 -55.52
C PRO A 123 0.93 -4.12 -55.06
N SER A 124 1.56 -4.95 -55.91
CA SER A 124 2.92 -5.45 -55.99
C SER A 124 4.08 -4.48 -55.76
N GLY A 125 5.16 -5.03 -55.18
CA GLY A 125 6.47 -5.16 -55.84
C GLY A 125 7.47 -4.00 -55.68
N THR A 126 8.59 -4.25 -54.99
CA THR A 126 9.89 -3.70 -55.40
C THR A 126 11.06 -4.48 -54.78
N ASP A 127 12.00 -4.80 -55.66
CA ASP A 127 13.23 -5.55 -55.45
C ASP A 127 14.21 -4.89 -54.48
N THR A 128 14.92 -5.72 -53.69
CA THR A 128 16.11 -5.32 -52.93
C THR A 128 17.37 -5.93 -53.56
N PRO A 129 18.46 -5.16 -53.74
CA PRO A 129 19.72 -5.70 -54.23
C PRO A 129 20.50 -6.42 -53.12
N ILE A 130 21.02 -7.58 -53.47
CA ILE A 130 21.91 -8.42 -52.66
C ILE A 130 23.33 -7.84 -52.77
N MET A 131 23.89 -7.35 -51.65
CA MET A 131 25.32 -7.08 -51.50
C MET A 131 25.93 -8.13 -50.58
N GLY A 132 27.03 -8.71 -51.05
CA GLY A 132 27.64 -9.94 -50.54
C GLY A 132 28.29 -9.84 -49.16
N MET A 133 28.33 -10.99 -48.50
CA MET A 133 29.17 -11.28 -47.33
C MET A 133 30.33 -12.22 -47.73
N PRO A 134 31.52 -12.06 -47.11
CA PRO A 134 32.68 -12.90 -47.36
C PRO A 134 32.59 -14.28 -46.64
N PRO A 135 33.41 -15.26 -47.06
CA PRO A 135 33.33 -16.63 -46.56
C PRO A 135 33.86 -16.77 -45.13
N VAL A 136 33.05 -17.36 -44.24
CA VAL A 136 33.44 -17.78 -42.90
C VAL A 136 33.92 -19.24 -42.96
N THR A 137 35.11 -19.48 -42.42
CA THR A 137 35.78 -20.77 -42.30
C THR A 137 35.04 -21.75 -41.39
N PRO A 138 35.21 -23.08 -41.59
CA PRO A 138 34.49 -24.10 -40.83
C PRO A 138 35.00 -24.23 -39.39
N LYS A 139 34.07 -24.16 -38.43
CA LYS A 139 34.27 -24.42 -37.00
C LYS A 139 34.19 -25.94 -36.72
N PRO A 140 35.05 -26.53 -35.86
CA PRO A 140 35.07 -27.97 -35.61
C PRO A 140 33.86 -28.48 -34.83
N ALA A 141 33.53 -29.75 -35.10
CA ALA A 141 32.41 -30.50 -34.56
C ALA A 141 32.36 -30.58 -33.02
N PRO A 142 31.17 -30.49 -32.39
CA PRO A 142 30.98 -30.85 -30.99
C PRO A 142 30.81 -32.36 -30.83
N GLY A 143 31.50 -32.92 -29.84
CA GLY A 143 31.36 -34.31 -29.41
C GLY A 143 29.99 -34.62 -28.80
N PRO A 144 29.70 -35.92 -28.57
CA PRO A 144 28.38 -36.39 -28.17
C PRO A 144 28.03 -35.89 -26.76
N THR A 145 26.98 -35.05 -26.68
CA THR A 145 26.41 -34.61 -25.42
C THR A 145 25.41 -35.67 -24.95
N VAL A 146 25.72 -36.29 -23.80
CA VAL A 146 24.84 -37.25 -23.13
C VAL A 146 23.62 -36.48 -22.62
N ALA A 147 22.45 -36.76 -23.21
CA ALA A 147 21.17 -36.23 -22.79
C ALA A 147 20.81 -36.76 -21.39
N SER A 148 20.99 -35.93 -20.37
CA SER A 148 20.46 -36.18 -19.03
C SER A 148 19.04 -35.62 -18.97
N ALA A 149 18.06 -36.50 -18.71
CA ALA A 149 16.67 -36.15 -18.54
C ALA A 149 16.50 -35.14 -17.38
N PRO A 150 15.66 -34.10 -17.53
CA PRO A 150 15.41 -33.15 -16.45
C PRO A 150 14.67 -33.85 -15.30
N ALA A 151 15.32 -33.91 -14.14
CA ALA A 151 14.70 -34.35 -12.90
C ALA A 151 13.54 -33.40 -12.55
N SER A 152 12.38 -33.99 -12.23
CA SER A 152 11.19 -33.28 -11.79
C SER A 152 11.49 -32.57 -10.48
N VAL A 153 11.56 -31.23 -10.51
CA VAL A 153 11.64 -30.41 -9.29
C VAL A 153 10.31 -30.53 -8.57
N THR A 154 10.29 -31.39 -7.55
CA THR A 154 9.14 -31.56 -6.66
C THR A 154 9.19 -30.38 -5.69
N MET A 155 8.22 -29.47 -5.76
CA MET A 155 8.11 -28.39 -4.77
C MET A 155 7.91 -29.01 -3.37
N PRO A 156 8.65 -28.57 -2.35
CA PRO A 156 8.48 -29.10 -1.00
C PRO A 156 7.06 -28.80 -0.50
N ASN A 157 6.34 -29.85 -0.13
CA ASN A 157 5.05 -29.79 0.50
C ASN A 157 5.20 -29.14 1.90
N PRO A 158 4.62 -27.95 2.17
CA PRO A 158 4.76 -27.27 3.46
C PRO A 158 4.04 -27.98 4.62
N ALA A 159 3.25 -29.03 4.36
CA ALA A 159 2.47 -29.73 5.38
C ALA A 159 3.26 -30.73 6.25
N ALA A 160 4.57 -30.89 6.03
CA ALA A 160 5.41 -31.87 6.76
C ALA A 160 6.43 -31.23 7.74
N ALA A 161 6.29 -29.95 8.07
CA ALA A 161 7.01 -29.36 9.20
C ALA A 161 6.41 -29.90 10.51
N ALA A 162 7.01 -30.98 11.01
CA ALA A 162 6.62 -31.62 12.26
C ALA A 162 6.57 -30.61 13.43
N ASN A 163 5.53 -30.72 14.24
CA ASN A 163 5.29 -30.00 15.50
C ASN A 163 6.40 -30.26 16.54
N VAL A 164 7.59 -29.74 16.30
CA VAL A 164 8.61 -29.58 17.34
C VAL A 164 8.21 -28.32 18.11
N MET A 165 7.54 -28.47 19.26
CA MET A 165 7.34 -27.35 20.17
C MET A 165 8.66 -27.06 20.88
N PRO A 166 9.40 -25.99 20.54
CA PRO A 166 10.56 -25.62 21.32
C PRO A 166 10.12 -25.19 22.72
N SER A 167 10.72 -25.76 23.75
CA SER A 167 10.50 -25.38 25.15
C SER A 167 11.22 -24.06 25.54
N GLY A 168 11.78 -23.34 24.57
CA GLY A 168 12.55 -22.11 24.78
C GLY A 168 11.68 -20.86 24.85
N PHE A 169 11.95 -19.98 25.81
CA PHE A 169 11.40 -18.63 25.84
C PHE A 169 12.19 -17.74 24.87
N TYR A 170 11.68 -17.53 23.66
CA TYR A 170 12.32 -16.67 22.66
C TYR A 170 11.97 -15.21 22.92
N ARG A 171 12.95 -14.45 23.44
CA ARG A 171 12.77 -13.01 23.64
C ARG A 171 12.92 -12.21 22.35
N THR A 172 13.93 -12.57 21.57
CA THR A 172 14.31 -11.94 20.30
C THR A 172 14.69 -13.02 19.31
N ILE A 173 14.54 -12.70 18.03
CA ILE A 173 14.84 -13.59 16.90
C ILE A 173 15.65 -12.78 15.88
N GLY A 174 16.62 -13.42 15.23
CA GLY A 174 17.40 -12.83 14.15
C GLY A 174 16.72 -12.97 12.80
N ILE A 175 16.84 -11.96 11.95
CA ILE A 175 16.63 -12.10 10.50
C ILE A 175 18.00 -11.89 9.87
N VAL A 176 18.55 -12.93 9.22
CA VAL A 176 19.99 -12.96 8.88
C VAL A 176 20.29 -12.59 7.43
N ASP A 177 19.33 -12.72 6.53
CA ASP A 177 19.48 -12.56 5.08
C ASP A 177 18.65 -11.39 4.50
N GLY A 178 18.20 -10.48 5.37
CA GLY A 178 17.49 -9.27 4.95
C GLY A 178 18.35 -8.42 3.99
N PRO A 179 17.77 -7.83 2.92
CA PRO A 179 18.53 -7.14 1.88
C PRO A 179 19.27 -5.89 2.37
N ASN A 180 18.86 -5.33 3.51
CA ASN A 180 19.51 -4.17 4.12
C ASN A 180 20.42 -4.55 5.30
N GLY A 181 20.66 -5.84 5.52
CA GLY A 181 21.44 -6.39 6.62
C GLY A 181 20.59 -7.12 7.65
N ALA A 182 21.26 -7.71 8.64
CA ALA A 182 20.60 -8.46 9.69
C ALA A 182 19.70 -7.56 10.56
N GLY A 183 18.60 -8.13 11.04
CA GLY A 183 17.62 -7.45 11.89
C GLY A 183 17.18 -8.27 13.08
N THR A 184 16.38 -7.65 13.94
CA THR A 184 15.70 -8.32 15.05
C THR A 184 14.22 -8.44 14.76
N ALA A 185 13.60 -9.51 15.25
CA ALA A 185 12.18 -9.74 15.28
C ALA A 185 11.75 -10.31 16.64
N PHE A 186 10.45 -10.37 16.88
CA PHE A 186 9.86 -11.04 18.05
C PHE A 186 8.46 -11.58 17.72
N PHE A 187 8.03 -12.61 18.45
CA PHE A 187 6.70 -13.19 18.27
C PHE A 187 5.59 -12.24 18.75
N VAL A 188 4.57 -12.08 17.92
CA VAL A 188 3.34 -11.33 18.21
C VAL A 188 2.10 -12.22 18.28
N THR A 189 2.19 -13.47 17.81
CA THR A 189 1.15 -14.49 18.00
C THR A 189 1.75 -15.83 18.41
N ARG A 190 0.96 -16.69 19.05
CA ARG A 190 1.42 -18.02 19.49
C ARG A 190 1.59 -18.98 18.33
N GLU A 191 0.98 -18.68 17.19
CA GLU A 191 0.96 -19.47 15.96
C GLU A 191 2.21 -19.21 15.09
N GLY A 192 3.13 -18.35 15.55
CA GLY A 192 4.42 -18.15 14.89
C GLY A 192 4.51 -16.94 13.99
N LEU A 193 3.66 -15.93 14.22
CA LEU A 193 3.77 -14.64 13.54
C LEU A 193 4.79 -13.76 14.26
N LEU A 194 5.73 -13.22 13.49
CA LEU A 194 6.78 -12.33 13.95
C LEU A 194 6.51 -10.89 13.48
N ALA A 195 6.91 -9.91 14.29
CA ALA A 195 7.01 -8.52 13.90
C ALA A 195 8.48 -8.09 13.79
N THR A 196 8.79 -7.34 12.73
CA THR A 196 10.10 -6.71 12.50
C THR A 196 9.93 -5.42 11.71
N THR A 197 11.02 -4.73 11.39
CA THR A 197 10.93 -3.56 10.50
C THR A 197 10.83 -3.96 9.04
N ARG A 198 10.06 -3.18 8.26
CA ARG A 198 10.01 -3.35 6.80
C ARG A 198 11.38 -3.12 6.18
N LEU A 199 12.19 -2.23 6.75
CA LEU A 199 13.56 -2.00 6.31
C LEU A 199 14.40 -3.29 6.34
N VAL A 200 14.26 -4.14 7.34
CA VAL A 200 14.99 -5.42 7.41
C VAL A 200 14.62 -6.32 6.23
N VAL A 201 13.32 -6.48 5.97
CA VAL A 201 12.78 -7.40 4.96
C VAL A 201 12.88 -6.85 3.53
N GLY A 202 12.80 -5.53 3.39
CA GLY A 202 12.71 -4.84 2.10
C GLY A 202 11.49 -5.31 1.29
N GLY A 203 11.77 -5.90 0.12
CA GLY A 203 10.79 -6.47 -0.80
C GLY A 203 10.87 -7.99 -0.92
N MET A 204 11.52 -8.69 0.01
CA MET A 204 11.57 -10.15 0.00
C MET A 204 10.20 -10.76 0.33
N GLU A 205 9.95 -11.94 -0.21
CA GLU A 205 8.76 -12.76 0.09
C GLU A 205 9.05 -13.82 1.15
N GLN A 206 10.32 -14.18 1.27
CA GLN A 206 10.83 -15.16 2.21
C GLN A 206 12.13 -14.62 2.80
N VAL A 207 12.33 -14.82 4.08
CA VAL A 207 13.56 -14.47 4.81
C VAL A 207 13.98 -15.66 5.66
N THR A 208 15.24 -15.69 6.05
CA THR A 208 15.82 -16.67 6.95
C THR A 208 15.78 -16.12 8.37
N VAL A 209 15.09 -16.86 9.23
CA VAL A 209 14.84 -16.54 10.62
C VAL A 209 15.77 -17.38 11.50
N GLU A 210 16.58 -16.75 12.34
CA GLU A 210 17.48 -17.40 13.28
C GLU A 210 16.91 -17.32 14.70
N LEU A 211 16.49 -18.47 15.23
CA LEU A 211 15.88 -18.57 16.57
C LEU A 211 16.94 -18.58 17.67
N GLU A 212 18.03 -19.31 17.41
CA GLU A 212 19.20 -19.49 18.27
C GLU A 212 20.42 -19.52 17.35
N PRO A 213 21.63 -19.19 17.83
CA PRO A 213 22.83 -19.23 17.01
C PRO A 213 22.98 -20.56 16.27
N GLY A 214 22.90 -20.52 14.94
CA GLY A 214 22.99 -21.70 14.07
C GLY A 214 21.68 -22.47 13.82
N ARG A 215 20.57 -22.10 14.47
CA ARG A 215 19.23 -22.66 14.20
C ARG A 215 18.42 -21.71 13.35
N GLN A 216 18.46 -21.95 12.04
CA GLN A 216 17.78 -21.15 11.04
C GLN A 216 16.58 -21.88 10.44
N ILE A 217 15.49 -21.16 10.23
CA ILE A 217 14.27 -21.63 9.57
C ILE A 217 13.84 -20.62 8.51
N PRO A 218 13.13 -21.05 7.45
CA PRO A 218 12.48 -20.11 6.55
C PRO A 218 11.29 -19.41 7.24
N GLY A 219 11.12 -18.12 6.99
CA GLY A 219 9.94 -17.34 7.33
C GLY A 219 9.35 -16.67 6.10
N MET A 220 8.03 -16.71 5.96
CA MET A 220 7.30 -16.11 4.85
C MET A 220 6.82 -14.71 5.22
N VAL A 221 7.10 -13.72 4.40
CA VAL A 221 6.62 -12.35 4.61
C VAL A 221 5.17 -12.28 4.16
N VAL A 222 4.25 -12.11 5.12
CA VAL A 222 2.81 -12.19 4.87
C VAL A 222 2.16 -10.83 4.73
N ARG A 223 2.71 -9.80 5.37
CA ARG A 223 2.21 -8.42 5.27
C ARG A 223 3.32 -7.42 5.59
N SER A 224 3.25 -6.23 5.00
CA SER A 224 4.02 -5.08 5.50
C SER A 224 3.21 -3.78 5.42
N TYR A 225 3.57 -2.84 6.30
CA TYR A 225 2.96 -1.53 6.47
C TYR A 225 4.06 -0.47 6.29
N PRO A 226 4.29 0.00 5.06
CA PRO A 226 5.32 0.99 4.73
C PRO A 226 5.29 2.23 5.62
N GLU A 227 4.10 2.70 5.95
CA GLU A 227 3.83 3.88 6.77
C GLU A 227 4.30 3.73 8.22
N TYR A 228 4.40 2.48 8.70
CA TYR A 228 4.86 2.15 10.05
C TYR A 228 6.26 1.54 10.08
N ASP A 229 6.86 1.31 8.91
CA ASP A 229 8.08 0.49 8.79
C ASP A 229 7.94 -0.85 9.51
N LEU A 230 6.79 -1.50 9.36
CA LEU A 230 6.46 -2.77 10.00
C LEU A 230 6.33 -3.87 8.94
N ALA A 231 6.88 -5.04 9.21
CA ALA A 231 6.65 -6.25 8.44
C ALA A 231 6.26 -7.41 9.38
N LEU A 232 5.36 -8.25 8.89
CA LEU A 232 4.89 -9.45 9.56
C LEU A 232 5.41 -10.69 8.81
N ILE A 233 5.98 -11.64 9.55
CA ILE A 233 6.60 -12.85 9.01
C ILE A 233 5.96 -14.06 9.68
N GLU A 234 5.46 -15.01 8.89
CA GLU A 234 4.92 -16.29 9.36
C GLU A 234 6.01 -17.37 9.29
N THR A 235 6.19 -18.10 10.39
CA THR A 235 7.21 -19.15 10.50
C THR A 235 6.63 -20.57 10.61
N GLY A 236 5.32 -20.70 10.83
CA GLY A 236 4.66 -21.97 11.13
C GLY A 236 5.06 -22.59 12.47
N MET A 237 5.84 -21.88 13.30
CA MET A 237 6.30 -22.37 14.59
C MET A 237 5.43 -21.88 15.73
N ALA A 238 4.85 -22.80 16.49
CA ALA A 238 4.12 -22.44 17.70
C ALA A 238 5.05 -22.09 18.86
N VAL A 239 4.69 -21.06 19.64
CA VAL A 239 5.37 -20.69 20.89
C VAL A 239 4.44 -20.79 22.09
N SER A 240 4.98 -21.26 23.22
CA SER A 240 4.21 -21.45 24.45
C SER A 240 3.85 -20.13 25.14
N GLN A 241 4.70 -19.12 24.99
CA GLN A 241 4.57 -17.84 25.68
C GLN A 241 4.96 -16.68 24.78
N LEU A 242 4.19 -15.58 24.86
CA LEU A 242 4.49 -14.31 24.23
C LEU A 242 5.12 -13.34 25.24
N LEU A 243 5.80 -12.32 24.72
CA LEU A 243 6.29 -11.21 25.53
C LEU A 243 5.11 -10.50 26.21
N PRO A 244 5.19 -10.20 27.52
CA PRO A 244 4.12 -9.49 28.21
C PRO A 244 4.02 -8.05 27.69
N ILE A 245 2.85 -7.65 27.21
CA ILE A 245 2.61 -6.29 26.67
C ILE A 245 2.23 -5.31 27.76
N THR A 246 2.61 -4.04 27.60
CA THR A 246 2.18 -2.99 28.53
C THR A 246 0.67 -2.77 28.46
N PRO A 247 -0.03 -2.65 29.60
CA PRO A 247 -1.44 -2.26 29.61
C PRO A 247 -1.64 -0.75 29.40
N GLN A 248 -0.56 0.05 29.42
CA GLN A 248 -0.65 1.50 29.32
C GLN A 248 -0.71 1.93 27.85
N PRO A 249 -1.75 2.66 27.42
CA PRO A 249 -1.88 3.11 26.03
C PRO A 249 -0.88 4.21 25.69
N ILE A 250 -0.38 4.92 26.70
CA ILE A 250 0.55 6.04 26.54
C ILE A 250 1.73 5.80 27.48
N LEU A 251 2.94 5.86 26.93
CA LEU A 251 4.18 5.76 27.66
C LEU A 251 4.52 7.11 28.34
N PRO A 252 4.74 7.23 29.65
CA PRO A 252 5.10 8.52 30.23
C PRO A 252 6.43 9.08 29.70
N GLU A 253 6.59 10.40 29.64
CA GLU A 253 7.88 11.00 29.28
C GLU A 253 8.99 10.61 30.27
N ASN A 254 10.23 10.55 29.80
CA ASN A 254 11.41 10.14 30.58
C ASN A 254 11.35 8.69 31.13
N THR A 255 10.39 7.87 30.68
CA THR A 255 10.37 6.44 31.01
C THR A 255 11.66 5.79 30.51
N GLN A 256 12.37 5.07 31.38
CA GLN A 256 13.55 4.29 30.99
C GLN A 256 13.13 3.16 30.07
N LEU A 257 13.92 2.94 29.03
CA LEU A 257 13.67 1.95 27.99
C LEU A 257 14.89 1.05 27.85
N THR A 258 14.65 -0.22 27.58
CA THR A 258 15.70 -1.15 27.15
C THR A 258 15.22 -1.88 25.92
N ALA A 259 15.91 -1.72 24.80
CA ALA A 259 15.68 -2.52 23.60
C ALA A 259 16.68 -3.68 23.54
N PHE A 260 16.29 -4.79 22.92
CA PHE A 260 17.15 -5.96 22.78
C PHE A 260 17.36 -6.32 21.31
N ALA A 261 18.62 -6.49 20.90
CA ALA A 261 18.95 -7.06 19.60
C ALA A 261 18.87 -8.60 19.64
N HIS A 262 18.82 -9.24 18.46
CA HIS A 262 18.77 -10.70 18.34
C HIS A 262 19.97 -11.40 18.98
N ASN A 263 21.14 -10.75 18.99
CA ASN A 263 22.34 -11.24 19.67
C ASN A 263 22.30 -11.09 21.21
N GLY A 264 21.15 -10.71 21.78
CA GLY A 264 20.93 -10.56 23.22
C GLY A 264 21.49 -9.26 23.83
N ARG A 265 22.17 -8.42 23.05
CA ARG A 265 22.72 -7.16 23.56
C ARG A 265 21.61 -6.14 23.80
N ALA A 266 21.66 -5.53 24.98
CA ALA A 266 20.75 -4.46 25.39
C ALA A 266 21.20 -3.10 24.84
N ILE A 267 20.22 -2.29 24.44
CA ILE A 267 20.37 -0.90 24.01
C ILE A 267 19.57 -0.04 25.00
N PRO A 268 20.23 0.58 26.00
CA PRO A 268 19.55 1.41 26.97
C PRO A 268 19.15 2.75 26.34
N GLY A 269 18.01 3.29 26.78
CA GLY A 269 17.51 4.59 26.35
C GLY A 269 16.37 5.08 27.22
N GLN A 270 15.73 6.17 26.82
CA GLN A 270 14.58 6.76 27.51
C GLN A 270 13.59 7.30 26.48
N ARG A 271 12.30 7.37 26.84
CA ARG A 271 11.32 8.16 26.07
C ARG A 271 11.67 9.64 26.22
N ARG A 272 11.98 10.28 25.10
CA ARG A 272 12.37 11.70 25.08
C ARG A 272 11.13 12.59 25.11
N ALA A 273 11.18 13.73 25.79
CA ALA A 273 10.20 14.80 25.59
C ALA A 273 10.40 15.43 24.20
N THR A 274 9.33 15.81 23.51
CA THR A 274 9.46 16.55 22.25
C THR A 274 8.43 17.67 22.17
N GLN A 275 8.85 18.78 21.58
CA GLN A 275 7.93 19.88 21.24
C GLN A 275 7.24 19.65 19.88
N SER A 276 7.76 18.72 19.06
CA SER A 276 7.17 18.40 17.76
C SER A 276 5.96 17.48 17.94
N THR A 277 4.88 17.76 17.22
CA THR A 277 3.75 16.85 17.11
C THR A 277 4.17 15.59 16.35
N ILE A 278 4.38 14.50 17.09
CA ILE A 278 4.62 13.16 16.54
C ILE A 278 3.27 12.43 16.46
N PRO A 279 2.98 11.63 15.42
CA PRO A 279 1.76 10.82 15.38
C PRO A 279 1.70 9.85 16.57
N MET A 280 0.51 9.59 17.12
CA MET A 280 0.33 8.80 18.34
C MET A 280 0.84 7.35 18.24
N ASP A 281 1.03 6.84 17.02
CA ASP A 281 1.59 5.52 16.75
C ASP A 281 3.09 5.42 17.10
N TRP A 282 3.76 6.55 17.33
CA TRP A 282 5.20 6.62 17.53
C TRP A 282 5.57 7.33 18.84
N PHE A 283 6.69 6.94 19.42
CA PHE A 283 7.30 7.67 20.53
C PHE A 283 8.80 7.91 20.26
N PRO A 284 9.30 9.12 20.55
CA PRO A 284 10.71 9.44 20.36
C PRO A 284 11.55 8.83 21.48
N THR A 285 12.75 8.37 21.14
CA THR A 285 13.70 7.83 22.13
C THR A 285 14.96 8.69 22.20
N THR A 286 15.76 8.48 23.25
CA THR A 286 17.14 9.01 23.34
C THR A 286 18.17 8.14 22.62
N ILE A 287 17.75 7.00 22.05
CA ILE A 287 18.64 6.06 21.37
C ILE A 287 19.03 6.66 20.01
N THR A 288 20.31 6.63 19.68
CA THR A 288 20.87 7.20 18.44
C THR A 288 21.53 6.15 17.53
N GLN A 289 21.83 4.97 18.07
CA GLN A 289 22.50 3.89 17.34
C GLN A 289 21.81 2.57 17.61
N LEU A 290 21.56 1.81 16.54
CA LEU A 290 21.10 0.43 16.61
C LEU A 290 22.29 -0.51 16.45
N LEU A 291 22.18 -1.70 17.03
CA LEU A 291 23.17 -2.77 16.87
C LEU A 291 22.96 -3.57 15.57
N ASP A 292 21.80 -3.41 14.95
CA ASP A 292 21.41 -4.03 13.69
C ASP A 292 20.51 -3.06 12.87
N VAL A 293 19.81 -3.55 11.85
CA VAL A 293 18.96 -2.71 10.99
C VAL A 293 17.73 -2.18 11.74
N GLY A 294 17.22 -2.91 12.73
CA GLY A 294 16.09 -2.54 13.58
C GLY A 294 15.20 -3.72 13.93
N GLY A 295 13.97 -3.43 14.36
CA GLY A 295 12.99 -4.44 14.78
C GLY A 295 13.18 -4.92 16.23
N ASN A 296 14.03 -4.22 16.99
CA ASN A 296 14.34 -4.57 18.37
C ASN A 296 13.12 -4.32 19.27
N PRO A 297 12.61 -5.31 20.02
CA PRO A 297 11.56 -5.08 21.00
C PRO A 297 12.06 -4.17 22.12
N ILE A 298 11.21 -3.22 22.54
CA ILE A 298 11.49 -2.21 23.57
C ILE A 298 10.71 -2.55 24.82
N PHE A 299 11.37 -2.53 25.97
CA PHE A 299 10.76 -2.82 27.27
C PHE A 299 10.82 -1.62 28.22
N ASP A 300 9.80 -1.50 29.07
CA ASP A 300 9.79 -0.59 30.23
C ASP A 300 10.57 -1.20 31.43
N PRO A 301 10.75 -0.47 32.54
CA PRO A 301 11.45 -0.97 33.72
C PRO A 301 10.78 -2.17 34.40
N ARG A 302 9.49 -2.39 34.14
CA ARG A 302 8.72 -3.53 34.64
C ARG A 302 8.78 -4.73 33.68
N ASN A 303 9.64 -4.64 32.66
CA ASN A 303 9.84 -5.68 31.66
C ASN A 303 8.60 -5.94 30.78
N PHE A 304 7.71 -4.95 30.64
CA PHE A 304 6.61 -5.00 29.66
C PHE A 304 7.09 -4.49 28.30
N LEU A 305 6.71 -5.20 27.24
CA LEU A 305 6.91 -4.79 25.86
C LEU A 305 6.05 -3.55 25.56
N VAL A 306 6.70 -2.44 25.22
CA VAL A 306 6.05 -1.16 24.92
C VAL A 306 6.05 -0.82 23.43
N GLY A 307 6.93 -1.45 22.63
CA GLY A 307 7.03 -1.17 21.21
C GLY A 307 8.21 -1.84 20.53
N MET A 308 8.55 -1.35 19.34
CA MET A 308 9.63 -1.84 18.48
C MET A 308 10.47 -0.69 17.95
N LEU A 309 11.81 -0.80 17.94
CA LEU A 309 12.68 0.23 17.37
C LEU A 309 12.67 0.22 15.84
N THR A 310 12.59 1.42 15.26
CA THR A 310 12.58 1.65 13.82
C THR A 310 13.27 2.98 13.48
N ARG A 311 13.82 3.06 12.26
CA ARG A 311 14.51 4.23 11.71
C ARG A 311 13.60 5.16 10.89
N ASN A 312 12.35 4.79 10.63
CA ASN A 312 11.56 5.42 9.54
C ASN A 312 10.76 6.67 9.93
N ALA A 313 10.58 6.99 11.22
CA ALA A 313 9.71 8.09 11.60
C ALA A 313 10.23 9.48 11.18
N ASN A 314 11.55 9.67 11.15
CA ASN A 314 12.13 10.95 10.74
C ASN A 314 13.57 10.80 10.25
N ARG A 315 13.80 11.04 8.95
CA ARG A 315 15.14 10.99 8.32
C ARG A 315 16.08 12.12 8.74
N THR A 316 15.56 13.21 9.32
CA THR A 316 16.40 14.36 9.72
C THR A 316 16.90 14.28 11.15
N SER A 317 16.36 13.37 11.96
CA SER A 317 16.80 13.17 13.34
C SER A 317 17.81 12.04 13.43
N SER A 318 18.88 12.25 14.19
CA SER A 318 19.84 11.18 14.55
C SER A 318 19.25 10.16 15.53
N HIS A 319 18.05 10.40 16.06
CA HIS A 319 17.43 9.55 17.05
C HIS A 319 16.48 8.55 16.39
N VAL A 320 16.46 7.34 16.93
CA VAL A 320 15.50 6.32 16.53
C VAL A 320 14.18 6.49 17.28
N TYR A 321 13.12 5.97 16.67
CA TYR A 321 11.78 6.05 17.22
C TYR A 321 11.29 4.65 17.58
N GLY A 322 10.43 4.58 18.59
CA GLY A 322 9.66 3.38 18.88
C GLY A 322 8.32 3.45 18.17
N LEU A 323 7.97 2.37 17.47
CA LEU A 323 6.58 2.10 17.07
C LEU A 323 5.85 1.50 18.26
N MET A 324 4.70 2.07 18.64
CA MET A 324 3.91 1.62 19.78
C MET A 324 3.43 0.18 19.60
N ILE A 325 3.47 -0.61 20.67
CA ILE A 325 3.02 -2.01 20.63
C ILE A 325 1.55 -2.14 20.25
N SER A 326 0.69 -1.21 20.68
CA SER A 326 -0.72 -1.16 20.30
C SER A 326 -0.93 -1.00 18.79
N THR A 327 -0.08 -0.21 18.13
CA THR A 327 -0.11 -0.04 16.67
C THR A 327 0.28 -1.34 15.96
N ILE A 328 1.28 -2.07 16.47
CA ILE A 328 1.71 -3.37 15.93
C ILE A 328 0.56 -4.37 16.03
N TYR A 329 -0.09 -4.50 17.19
CA TYR A 329 -1.21 -5.43 17.34
C TYR A 329 -2.43 -5.03 16.50
N ARG A 330 -2.73 -3.74 16.34
CA ARG A 330 -3.76 -3.30 15.37
C ARG A 330 -3.44 -3.78 13.95
N CYS A 331 -2.18 -3.73 13.54
CA CYS A 331 -1.75 -4.25 12.24
C CYS A 331 -1.87 -5.77 12.16
N VAL A 332 -1.55 -6.49 13.24
CA VAL A 332 -1.76 -7.95 13.34
C VAL A 332 -3.25 -8.29 13.19
N ASP A 333 -4.14 -7.59 13.89
CA ASP A 333 -5.59 -7.82 13.80
C ASP A 333 -6.11 -7.59 12.38
N LEU A 334 -5.66 -6.51 11.72
CA LEU A 334 -6.00 -6.24 10.32
C LEU A 334 -5.50 -7.36 9.39
N TYR A 335 -4.26 -7.83 9.58
CA TYR A 335 -3.73 -8.95 8.82
C TYR A 335 -4.55 -10.23 9.04
N LEU A 336 -4.88 -10.56 10.29
CA LEU A 336 -5.67 -11.75 10.62
C LEU A 336 -7.07 -11.69 10.01
N GLN A 337 -7.71 -10.51 10.00
CA GLN A 337 -8.97 -10.30 9.29
C GLN A 337 -8.80 -10.53 7.78
N GLU A 338 -7.81 -9.90 7.15
CA GLU A 338 -7.51 -10.07 5.72
C GLU A 338 -7.23 -11.54 5.35
N ALA A 339 -6.53 -12.28 6.22
CA ALA A 339 -6.18 -13.69 6.03
C ALA A 339 -7.36 -14.64 6.26
N SER A 340 -8.29 -14.29 7.17
CA SER A 340 -9.45 -15.13 7.51
C SER A 340 -10.49 -15.27 6.41
N ASP A 341 -10.48 -14.38 5.41
CA ASP A 341 -11.46 -14.35 4.32
C ASP A 341 -11.40 -15.58 3.38
N GLY A 342 -10.48 -16.52 3.60
CA GLY A 342 -10.35 -17.77 2.84
C GLY A 342 -9.94 -17.61 1.38
N LYS A 343 -9.66 -16.37 0.95
CA LYS A 343 -9.16 -16.07 -0.38
C LYS A 343 -7.66 -16.33 -0.41
N ASN A 344 -7.17 -17.00 -1.46
CA ASN A 344 -5.74 -17.20 -1.71
C ASN A 344 -5.05 -15.88 -2.06
N ARG A 345 -4.86 -15.01 -1.06
CA ARG A 345 -4.20 -13.73 -1.22
C ARG A 345 -2.70 -13.93 -1.32
N VAL A 346 -2.04 -13.10 -2.13
CA VAL A 346 -0.59 -13.13 -2.34
C VAL A 346 0.03 -11.83 -1.87
N TYR A 347 1.09 -11.91 -1.08
CA TYR A 347 1.86 -10.77 -0.62
C TYR A 347 2.47 -9.99 -1.81
N CYS A 348 2.21 -8.68 -1.86
CA CYS A 348 2.82 -7.78 -2.81
C CYS A 348 4.10 -7.16 -2.21
N SER A 349 5.27 -7.55 -2.73
CA SER A 349 6.56 -7.04 -2.25
C SER A 349 6.76 -5.52 -2.39
N SER A 350 6.03 -4.88 -3.31
CA SER A 350 6.19 -3.43 -3.57
C SER A 350 5.48 -2.55 -2.54
N CYS A 351 4.21 -2.85 -2.22
CA CYS A 351 3.42 -2.04 -1.28
C CYS A 351 3.18 -2.72 0.07
N GLY A 352 3.44 -4.03 0.18
CA GLY A 352 3.21 -4.79 1.39
C GLY A 352 1.80 -5.36 1.55
N HIS A 353 0.90 -5.15 0.59
CA HIS A 353 -0.50 -5.57 0.64
C HIS A 353 -0.73 -7.04 0.29
N LEU A 354 -1.78 -7.64 0.86
CA LEU A 354 -2.27 -8.96 0.50
C LEU A 354 -3.23 -8.89 -0.69
N SER A 355 -2.70 -9.10 -1.88
CA SER A 355 -3.41 -8.99 -3.15
C SER A 355 -4.31 -10.22 -3.42
N GLN A 356 -5.59 -9.98 -3.70
CA GLN A 356 -6.56 -10.97 -4.17
C GLN A 356 -6.39 -11.28 -5.66
N ALA A 357 -5.79 -10.36 -6.43
CA ALA A 357 -5.70 -10.48 -7.89
C ALA A 357 -5.09 -11.82 -8.34
N ALA A 358 -4.07 -12.32 -7.64
CA ALA A 358 -3.46 -13.62 -7.91
C ALA A 358 -4.45 -14.78 -7.93
N SER A 359 -5.35 -14.86 -6.94
CA SER A 359 -6.36 -15.93 -6.85
C SER A 359 -7.36 -15.92 -8.01
N LEU A 360 -7.60 -14.73 -8.58
CA LEU A 360 -8.47 -14.53 -9.74
C LEU A 360 -7.69 -14.68 -11.07
N GLY A 361 -6.40 -15.02 -10.98
CA GLY A 361 -5.50 -15.15 -12.12
C GLY A 361 -5.12 -13.81 -12.76
N GLY A 362 -5.15 -12.74 -11.98
CA GLY A 362 -4.54 -11.45 -12.27
C GLY A 362 -3.04 -11.44 -11.95
N HIS A 363 -2.30 -10.58 -12.64
CA HIS A 363 -0.83 -10.53 -12.57
C HIS A 363 -0.27 -9.36 -11.75
N TYR A 364 -1.13 -8.44 -11.34
CA TYR A 364 -0.75 -7.15 -10.78
C TYR A 364 -1.50 -6.92 -9.48
N CYS A 365 -0.84 -6.28 -8.52
CA CYS A 365 -1.46 -5.92 -7.25
C CYS A 365 -2.56 -4.89 -7.48
N GLU A 366 -3.77 -5.16 -6.98
CA GLU A 366 -4.91 -4.23 -7.09
C GLU A 366 -4.71 -2.94 -6.30
N MET A 367 -3.80 -2.92 -5.31
CA MET A 367 -3.53 -1.73 -4.50
C MET A 367 -2.47 -0.80 -5.08
N CYS A 368 -1.41 -1.34 -5.70
CA CYS A 368 -0.27 -0.55 -6.15
C CYS A 368 0.17 -0.81 -7.59
N GLY A 369 -0.51 -1.71 -8.29
CA GLY A 369 -0.19 -2.05 -9.67
C GLY A 369 1.13 -2.77 -9.92
N ALA A 370 1.92 -3.07 -8.89
CA ALA A 370 3.15 -3.82 -9.06
C ALA A 370 2.88 -5.26 -9.52
N VAL A 371 3.79 -5.82 -10.31
CA VAL A 371 3.72 -7.22 -10.74
C VAL A 371 3.83 -8.14 -9.53
N LEU A 372 2.85 -9.02 -9.34
CA LEU A 372 2.85 -9.98 -8.25
C LEU A 372 3.97 -11.01 -8.45
N PRO A 373 4.57 -11.53 -7.36
CA PRO A 373 5.67 -12.48 -7.45
C PRO A 373 5.44 -13.67 -8.38
N ILE A 374 4.28 -14.30 -8.24
CA ILE A 374 3.86 -15.46 -9.04
C ILE A 374 3.80 -15.17 -10.55
N SER A 375 3.77 -13.90 -10.95
CA SER A 375 3.62 -13.46 -12.34
C SER A 375 4.89 -12.88 -12.94
N ARG A 376 6.03 -12.89 -12.21
CA ARG A 376 7.30 -12.34 -12.74
C ARG A 376 7.78 -13.08 -13.98
N ASN A 377 7.61 -14.40 -14.02
CA ASN A 377 8.13 -15.28 -15.08
C ASN A 377 7.03 -15.81 -16.02
N VAL A 378 5.78 -15.35 -15.87
CA VAL A 378 4.66 -15.80 -16.69
C VAL A 378 4.48 -14.85 -17.86
N GLY A 379 4.37 -15.39 -19.08
CA GLY A 379 4.03 -14.63 -20.28
C GLY A 379 2.66 -13.97 -20.11
N ARG A 380 2.63 -12.64 -20.16
CA ARG A 380 1.42 -11.84 -19.88
C ARG A 380 0.65 -11.63 -21.17
N PHE A 381 -0.20 -12.59 -21.51
CA PHE A 381 -1.14 -12.41 -22.61
C PHE A 381 -2.47 -11.89 -22.09
N PRO A 382 -3.10 -10.93 -22.79
CA PRO A 382 -4.39 -10.39 -22.39
C PRO A 382 -5.47 -11.46 -22.54
N THR A 383 -5.66 -12.27 -21.51
CA THR A 383 -6.85 -13.11 -21.39
C THR A 383 -7.90 -12.32 -20.61
N PRO A 384 -9.04 -11.96 -21.21
CA PRO A 384 -10.10 -11.26 -20.48
C PRO A 384 -10.62 -12.19 -19.39
N LYS A 385 -10.52 -11.74 -18.15
CA LYS A 385 -11.01 -12.45 -16.96
C LYS A 385 -11.95 -11.50 -16.23
N PRO A 386 -13.27 -11.61 -16.45
CA PRO A 386 -14.26 -10.67 -15.89
C PRO A 386 -14.13 -10.45 -14.38
N GLN A 387 -13.72 -11.50 -13.64
CA GLN A 387 -13.50 -11.42 -12.19
C GLN A 387 -12.33 -10.50 -11.81
N VAL A 388 -11.25 -10.52 -12.58
CA VAL A 388 -10.09 -9.64 -12.38
C VAL A 388 -10.44 -8.22 -12.79
N ASP A 389 -11.23 -8.06 -13.86
CA ASP A 389 -11.66 -6.75 -14.35
C ASP A 389 -12.50 -6.01 -13.29
N ALA A 390 -13.39 -6.73 -12.58
CA ALA A 390 -14.15 -6.18 -11.47
C ALA A 390 -13.27 -5.72 -10.29
N LEU A 391 -12.19 -6.44 -9.99
CA LEU A 391 -11.28 -6.12 -8.88
C LEU A 391 -10.48 -4.84 -9.14
N TYR A 392 -10.02 -4.62 -10.38
CA TYR A 392 -9.20 -3.45 -10.69
C TYR A 392 -9.99 -2.15 -10.84
N GLY A 393 -11.33 -2.22 -10.86
CA GLY A 393 -12.20 -1.06 -11.04
C GLY A 393 -12.06 -0.48 -12.44
N GLU A 394 -13.12 -0.58 -13.25
CA GLU A 394 -13.20 0.13 -14.53
C GLU A 394 -13.46 1.62 -14.31
N THR A 395 -12.47 2.38 -13.81
CA THR A 395 -12.63 3.83 -13.58
C THR A 395 -12.12 4.69 -14.72
N ILE A 396 -11.50 4.12 -15.76
CA ILE A 396 -10.98 4.91 -16.90
C ILE A 396 -11.76 4.62 -18.17
N HIS A 397 -12.42 5.66 -18.68
CA HIS A 397 -13.20 5.66 -19.92
C HIS A 397 -12.39 5.31 -21.18
N ARG A 398 -11.06 5.21 -21.10
CA ARG A 398 -10.18 4.95 -22.25
C ARG A 398 -9.40 3.64 -22.07
N PRO A 399 -9.54 2.67 -22.98
CA PRO A 399 -8.74 1.45 -22.93
C PRO A 399 -7.25 1.77 -23.11
N CYS A 400 -6.40 0.95 -22.52
CA CYS A 400 -4.95 1.03 -22.69
C CYS A 400 -4.59 0.89 -24.18
N ARG A 401 -3.76 1.79 -24.71
CA ARG A 401 -3.41 1.78 -26.14
C ARG A 401 -2.64 0.53 -26.59
N THR A 402 -1.93 -0.13 -25.69
CA THR A 402 -1.09 -1.29 -26.01
C THR A 402 -1.89 -2.59 -26.02
N CYS A 403 -2.77 -2.78 -25.03
CA CYS A 403 -3.48 -4.06 -24.85
C CYS A 403 -5.00 -3.95 -24.88
N ASN A 404 -5.53 -2.75 -25.13
CA ASN A 404 -6.94 -2.42 -25.15
C ASN A 404 -7.71 -2.71 -23.85
N SER A 405 -7.00 -2.91 -22.72
CA SER A 405 -7.62 -3.13 -21.40
C SER A 405 -8.38 -1.90 -20.93
N ARG A 406 -9.65 -2.05 -20.56
CA ARG A 406 -10.43 -1.03 -19.83
C ARG A 406 -10.25 -1.12 -18.32
N ALA A 407 -9.77 -2.26 -17.83
CA ALA A 407 -9.57 -2.51 -16.42
C ALA A 407 -8.18 -2.06 -15.97
N GLY A 408 -8.15 -1.31 -14.87
CA GLY A 408 -6.98 -1.07 -14.03
C GLY A 408 -5.92 -0.16 -14.62
N PHE A 409 -5.83 1.05 -14.09
CA PHE A 409 -4.60 1.83 -14.16
C PHE A 409 -4.17 2.22 -12.75
N TYR A 410 -2.88 2.14 -12.51
CA TYR A 410 -2.29 2.67 -11.29
C TYR A 410 -1.09 3.51 -11.68
N ASP A 411 -1.06 4.75 -11.20
CA ASP A 411 0.04 5.69 -11.47
C ASP A 411 0.34 5.86 -12.97
N GLY A 412 -0.72 6.01 -13.77
CA GLY A 412 -0.62 6.13 -15.24
C GLY A 412 -0.19 4.84 -15.96
N ARG A 413 0.12 3.74 -15.27
CA ARG A 413 0.48 2.45 -15.87
C ARG A 413 -0.75 1.56 -15.99
N CYS A 414 -0.90 0.95 -17.17
CA CYS A 414 -1.90 -0.09 -17.37
C CYS A 414 -1.56 -1.32 -16.52
N LEU A 415 -2.48 -1.71 -15.63
CA LEU A 415 -2.37 -2.91 -14.79
C LEU A 415 -2.50 -4.22 -15.57
N ARG A 416 -2.47 -4.20 -16.91
CA ARG A 416 -2.58 -5.43 -17.72
C ARG A 416 -1.38 -5.68 -18.61
N CYS A 417 -0.85 -4.63 -19.21
CA CYS A 417 0.34 -4.72 -20.06
C CYS A 417 1.56 -3.99 -19.48
N GLY A 418 1.39 -3.23 -18.39
CA GLY A 418 2.45 -2.43 -17.79
C GLY A 418 2.84 -1.18 -18.58
N THR A 419 2.23 -0.89 -19.74
CA THR A 419 2.56 0.32 -20.49
C THR A 419 2.12 1.56 -19.74
N GLU A 420 3.02 2.54 -19.62
CA GLU A 420 2.72 3.90 -19.18
C GLU A 420 1.84 4.60 -20.21
N ILE A 421 0.68 5.07 -19.78
CA ILE A 421 -0.06 6.10 -20.50
C ILE A 421 0.68 7.39 -20.21
N ALA A 422 1.49 7.86 -21.15
CA ALA A 422 2.03 9.21 -21.11
C ALA A 422 0.86 10.19 -20.87
N ALA A 423 0.90 10.89 -19.73
CA ALA A 423 0.01 12.01 -19.47
C ALA A 423 0.33 13.06 -20.54
N LYS A 424 -0.62 13.30 -21.45
CA LYS A 424 -0.53 14.37 -22.44
C LYS A 424 -1.10 15.65 -21.86
#